data_AF-A0A162TPF1-F1
#
_entry.id   AF-A0A162TPF1-F1
#
_cell.length_a   1.000
_cell.length_b   1.000
_cell.length_c   1.000
_cell.angle_alpha   90.00
_cell.angle_beta   90.00
_cell.angle_gamma   90.00
#
_symmetry.space_group_name_H-M   'P 1'
#
loop_
_entity.id
_entity.type
_entity.pdbx_description
1 polymer ?
#
loop_
_entity_poly.entity_id
_entity_poly.type
_entity_poly.pdbx_seq_one_letter_code
_entity_poly.pdbx_strand_id
1 'polypeptide(L)'
;MTHFSNRGRLYSEQFEDLPDRREYPDYYKEIKKPRSLTEIAEKMQTRAYRDLNAWMVDMKLVFDNALNYNEPGSRIFRDAKLL
;
A
#
# COMPACT_ATOMS: atom_id res chain seq x y z
N MET A 1 -10.45 -3.07 -13.42
CA MET A 1 -10.71 -4.46 -13.02
C MET A 1 -10.14 -4.66 -11.63
N THR A 2 -10.92 -5.21 -10.71
CA THR A 2 -10.43 -5.60 -9.39
C THR A 2 -9.65 -6.91 -9.53
N HIS A 3 -8.41 -6.97 -9.03
CA HIS A 3 -7.55 -8.14 -9.19
C HIS A 3 -7.70 -9.08 -7.99
N PHE A 4 -8.06 -10.33 -8.28
CA PHE A 4 -8.23 -11.38 -7.29
C PHE A 4 -7.23 -12.50 -7.53
N SER A 5 -6.77 -13.10 -6.43
CA SER A 5 -6.10 -14.40 -6.48
C SER A 5 -7.04 -15.51 -6.95
N ASN A 6 -6.47 -16.63 -7.36
CA ASN A 6 -7.21 -17.86 -7.72
C ASN A 6 -8.09 -18.43 -6.58
N ARG A 7 -7.92 -17.96 -5.34
CA ARG A 7 -8.74 -18.33 -4.18
C ARG A 7 -9.78 -17.27 -3.81
N GLY A 8 -10.01 -16.27 -4.66
CA GLY A 8 -10.99 -15.20 -4.43
C GLY A 8 -10.56 -14.10 -3.45
N ARG A 9 -9.33 -14.15 -2.92
CA ARG A 9 -8.77 -13.06 -2.11
C ARG A 9 -8.41 -11.87 -2.99
N LEU A 10 -8.73 -10.66 -2.56
CA LEU A 10 -8.26 -9.42 -3.18
C LEU A 10 -6.75 -9.26 -2.98
N TYR A 11 -6.01 -8.95 -4.04
CA TYR A 11 -4.59 -8.63 -3.90
C TYR A 11 -4.36 -7.32 -3.13
N SER A 12 -5.33 -6.40 -3.19
CA SER A 12 -5.24 -5.08 -2.55
C SER A 12 -5.45 -5.11 -1.03
N GLU A 13 -6.04 -6.18 -0.48
CA GLU A 13 -6.51 -6.25 0.92
C GLU A 13 -5.40 -5.93 1.93
N GLN A 14 -4.16 -6.36 1.68
CA GLN A 14 -3.02 -6.15 2.57
C GLN A 14 -2.45 -4.72 2.52
N PHE A 15 -3.00 -3.86 1.65
CA PHE A 15 -2.54 -2.49 1.42
C PHE A 15 -3.60 -1.44 1.76
N GLU A 16 -4.78 -1.87 2.23
CA GLU A 16 -5.89 -0.99 2.58
C GLU A 16 -5.52 -0.07 3.74
N ASP A 17 -5.01 -0.64 4.83
CA ASP A 17 -4.62 0.08 6.04
C ASP A 17 -3.15 -0.15 6.40
N LEU A 18 -2.57 0.80 7.13
CA LEU A 18 -1.21 0.65 7.67
C LEU A 18 -1.20 -0.34 8.84
N PRO A 19 -0.07 -1.06 9.07
CA PRO A 19 0.10 -1.87 10.27
C PRO A 19 -0.09 -1.03 11.53
N ASP A 20 -0.69 -1.59 12.60
CA ASP A 20 -0.80 -0.86 13.85
C ASP A 20 0.59 -0.47 14.39
N ARG A 21 0.75 0.79 14.77
CA ARG A 21 2.05 1.35 15.15
C ARG A 21 2.60 0.80 16.46
N ARG A 22 1.73 0.35 17.38
CA ARG A 22 2.13 -0.25 18.65
C ARG A 22 2.55 -1.70 18.44
N GLU A 23 1.89 -2.41 17.53
CA GLU A 23 2.23 -3.79 17.18
C GLU A 23 3.46 -3.88 16.25
N TYR A 24 3.62 -2.94 15.32
CA TYR A 24 4.70 -2.92 14.33
C TYR A 24 5.53 -1.63 14.37
N PRO A 25 6.19 -1.32 15.49
CA PRO A 25 6.98 -0.10 15.60
C PRO A 25 8.14 -0.05 14.61
N ASP A 26 8.71 -1.20 14.24
CA ASP A 26 9.86 -1.28 13.31
C ASP A 26 9.48 -0.92 11.87
N TYR A 27 8.26 -1.23 11.43
CA TYR A 27 7.73 -0.74 10.14
C TYR A 27 7.87 0.78 10.03
N TYR A 28 7.52 1.51 11.10
CA TYR A 28 7.60 2.97 11.12
C TYR A 28 9.03 3.52 11.34
N LYS A 29 9.99 2.67 11.74
CA LYS A 29 11.42 3.04 11.78
C LYS A 29 12.04 2.91 10.40
N GLU A 30 11.71 1.84 9.68
CA GLU A 30 12.26 1.52 8.37
C GLU A 30 11.59 2.32 7.24
N ILE A 31 10.25 2.32 7.21
CA ILE A 31 9.46 3.01 6.19
C ILE A 31 9.28 4.49 6.55
N LYS A 32 9.94 5.35 5.79
CA LYS A 32 9.99 6.81 6.04
C LYS A 32 8.71 7.54 5.70
N LYS A 33 7.94 7.02 4.74
CA LYS A 33 6.69 7.62 4.28
C LYS A 33 5.62 6.53 4.19
N PRO A 34 5.05 6.08 5.32
CA PRO A 34 3.92 5.16 5.31
C PRO A 34 2.79 5.71 4.43
N ARG A 35 2.15 4.82 3.67
CA ARG A 35 0.97 5.15 2.88
C ARG A 35 0.09 3.91 2.71
N SER A 36 -1.23 4.09 2.82
CA SER A 36 -2.22 3.06 2.52
C SER A 36 -3.22 3.48 1.44
N LEU A 37 -3.98 2.53 0.90
CA LEU A 37 -5.02 2.80 -0.09
C LEU A 37 -6.21 3.57 0.51
N THR A 38 -6.56 3.33 1.78
CA THR A 38 -7.60 4.10 2.49
C THR A 38 -7.23 5.59 2.53
N GLU A 39 -6.00 5.94 2.93
CA GLU A 39 -5.53 7.34 2.95
C GLU A 39 -5.55 7.98 1.55
N ILE A 40 -5.22 7.20 0.51
CA ILE A 40 -5.28 7.69 -0.87
C ILE A 40 -6.72 7.97 -1.28
N ALA A 41 -7.65 7.07 -0.97
CA ALA A 41 -9.07 7.24 -1.27
C ALA A 41 -9.64 8.48 -0.56
N GLU A 42 -9.31 8.68 0.72
CA GLU A 42 -9.69 9.89 1.48
C GLU A 42 -9.15 11.17 0.84
N LYS A 43 -7.86 11.19 0.44
CA LYS A 43 -7.27 12.35 -0.26
C LYS A 43 -7.93 12.62 -1.61
N MET A 44 -8.37 11.59 -2.33
CA MET A 44 -9.14 11.77 -3.57
C MET A 44 -10.52 12.38 -3.28
N GLN A 45 -11.25 11.84 -2.31
CA GLN A 45 -12.60 12.29 -1.95
C GLN A 45 -12.60 13.76 -1.48
N THR A 46 -11.58 14.15 -0.71
CA THR A 46 -11.39 15.50 -0.20
C THR A 46 -10.74 16.45 -1.22
N ARG A 47 -10.44 15.98 -2.44
CA ARG A 47 -9.75 16.73 -3.49
C ARG A 47 -8.40 17.31 -3.03
N ALA A 48 -7.70 16.61 -2.16
CA ALA A 48 -6.40 17.02 -1.61
C ALA A 48 -5.24 16.81 -2.59
N TYR A 49 -5.45 16.07 -3.68
CA TYR A 49 -4.46 15.95 -4.75
C TYR A 49 -4.52 17.15 -5.70
N ARG A 50 -3.40 17.85 -5.83
CA ARG A 50 -3.26 18.99 -6.76
C ARG A 50 -3.34 18.57 -8.23
N ASP A 51 -2.84 17.37 -8.54
CA ASP A 51 -2.70 16.84 -9.89
C ASP A 51 -2.64 15.30 -9.85
N LEU A 52 -2.76 14.67 -11.03
CA LEU A 52 -2.69 13.21 -11.18
C LEU A 52 -1.32 12.65 -10.76
N ASN A 53 -0.24 13.43 -10.94
CA ASN A 53 1.11 12.98 -10.59
C ASN A 53 1.26 12.77 -9.09
N ALA A 54 0.71 13.66 -8.26
CA ALA A 54 0.72 13.53 -6.82
C ALA A 54 -0.04 12.27 -6.35
N TRP A 55 -1.16 11.95 -7.02
CA TRP A 55 -1.89 10.71 -6.77
C TRP A 55 -1.08 9.47 -7.17
N MET A 56 -0.48 9.47 -8.37
CA MET A 56 0.34 8.35 -8.85
C MET A 56 1.55 8.09 -7.96
N VAL A 57 2.18 9.15 -7.43
CA VAL A 57 3.31 9.02 -6.49
C VAL A 57 2.87 8.32 -5.21
N ASP A 58 1.74 8.69 -4.62
CA ASP A 58 1.24 8.04 -3.41
C ASP A 58 0.82 6.59 -3.70
N MET A 59 0.17 6.31 -4.84
CA MET A 59 -0.18 4.95 -5.26
C MET A 59 1.06 4.06 -5.40
N LYS A 60 2.11 4.54 -6.07
CA LYS A 60 3.37 3.80 -6.22
C LYS A 60 4.03 3.56 -4.86
N LEU A 61 3.96 4.55 -3.96
CA LEU A 61 4.58 4.48 -2.65
C LEU A 61 4.00 3.35 -1.77
N VAL A 62 2.70 3.07 -1.87
CA VAL A 62 2.07 1.92 -1.18
C VAL A 62 2.81 0.62 -1.50
N PHE A 63 3.00 0.35 -2.79
CA PHE A 63 3.63 -0.90 -3.25
C PHE A 63 5.15 -0.88 -3.08
N ASP A 64 5.82 0.26 -3.30
CA ASP A 64 7.26 0.39 -3.05
C ASP A 64 7.60 0.11 -1.57
N ASN A 65 6.82 0.65 -0.64
CA ASN A 65 7.00 0.39 0.79
C ASN A 65 6.80 -1.10 1.11
N ALA A 66 5.80 -1.73 0.49
CA ALA A 66 5.56 -3.15 0.67
C ALA A 66 6.72 -4.01 0.16
N LEU A 67 7.27 -3.67 -1.03
CA LEU A 67 8.42 -4.37 -1.60
C LEU A 67 9.71 -4.16 -0.80
N ASN A 68 9.85 -3.00 -0.15
CA ASN A 68 11.02 -2.69 0.67
C ASN A 68 10.98 -3.36 2.05
N TYR A 69 9.82 -3.40 2.70
CA TYR A 69 9.69 -3.93 4.07
C TYR A 69 9.50 -5.45 4.10
N ASN A 70 8.78 -6.01 3.15
CA ASN A 70 8.42 -7.43 3.19
C ASN A 70 9.46 -8.28 2.47
N GLU A 71 9.83 -9.41 3.07
CA GLU A 71 10.79 -10.34 2.50
C GLU A 71 10.42 -10.78 1.08
N PRO A 72 11.39 -10.85 0.14
CA PRO A 72 11.18 -11.43 -1.18
C PRO A 72 10.59 -12.84 -1.08
N GLY A 73 9.47 -13.08 -1.76
CA GLY A 73 8.77 -14.36 -1.70
C GLY A 73 7.77 -14.49 -0.54
N SER A 74 7.63 -13.48 0.32
CA SER A 74 6.43 -13.35 1.14
C SER A 74 5.18 -13.13 0.27
N ARG A 75 3.99 -13.40 0.82
CA ARG A 75 2.74 -13.20 0.09
C ARG A 75 2.52 -11.73 -0.26
N ILE A 76 2.74 -10.83 0.69
CA ILE A 76 2.57 -9.38 0.52
C ILE A 76 3.52 -8.85 -0.56
N PHE A 77 4.79 -9.29 -0.55
CA PHE A 77 5.75 -8.92 -1.59
C PHE A 77 5.30 -9.36 -2.99
N ARG A 78 4.79 -10.60 -3.13
CA ARG A 78 4.29 -11.09 -4.42
C ARG A 78 3.05 -10.32 -4.87
N ASP A 79 2.12 -10.06 -3.96
CA ASP A 79 0.90 -9.32 -4.27
C ASP A 79 1.25 -7.88 -4.71
N ALA A 80 2.22 -7.22 -4.06
CA ALA A 80 2.72 -5.89 -4.45
C ALA A 80 3.44 -5.87 -5.81
N LYS A 81 4.02 -6.99 -6.27
CA LYS A 81 4.62 -7.10 -7.61
C LYS A 81 3.60 -7.30 -8.73
N LEU A 82 2.39 -7.76 -8.40
CA LEU A 82 1.32 -8.03 -9.36
C LEU A 82 0.43 -6.81 -9.60
N LEU A 83 0.45 -5.85 -8.68
CA LEU A 83 -0.31 -4.59 -8.73
C LEU A 83 0.58 -3.46 -9.24
#